data_AF-A0A932DIL1-F1
#
_entry.id   AF-A0A932DIL1-F1
#
_cell.length_a   1.000
_cell.length_b   1.000
_cell.length_c   1.000
_cell.angle_alpha   90.00
_cell.angle_beta   90.00
_cell.angle_gamma   90.00
#
_symmetry.space_group_name_H-M   'P 1'
#
loop_
_entity.id
_entity.type
_entity.pdbx_description
1 polymer ?
#
loop_
_entity_poly.entity_id
_entity_poly.type
_entity_poly.pdbx_seq_one_letter_code
_entity_poly.pdbx_strand_id
1 'polypeptide(L)'
;IFALGLPIPIKRLTTVKILAALLLPVLTKLPIKWLYPTGKKQEEITPKHHRYYEWAEIVAGDFHLIRRFMPDNLRGKIVLTQTITAQDVEELRKRGLWMLITDGPDMGGRSFPTNALQGVIVAVTGKRPEEITPEEYLQTALRAGFEPRMEELNPDARPGWMRREHVGTR
;
A
#
# COMPACT_ATOMS: atom_id res chain seq x y z
N ILE A 1 3.98 -8.20 12.70
CA ILE A 1 2.78 -7.69 13.41
C ILE A 1 1.52 -8.27 12.82
N PHE A 2 1.02 -7.80 11.68
CA PHE A 2 -0.33 -8.12 11.21
C PHE A 2 -0.50 -9.57 10.68
N ALA A 3 0.46 -10.07 9.90
CA ALA A 3 0.41 -11.43 9.36
C ALA A 3 0.63 -12.52 10.41
N LEU A 4 1.60 -12.33 11.32
CA LEU A 4 2.03 -13.32 12.29
C LEU A 4 1.44 -13.12 13.71
N GLY A 5 0.66 -12.06 13.93
CA GLY A 5 0.13 -11.70 15.26
C GLY A 5 1.18 -11.24 16.29
N LEU A 6 2.47 -11.19 15.93
CA LEU A 6 3.56 -10.82 16.83
C LEU A 6 3.66 -9.30 17.01
N PRO A 7 3.43 -8.74 18.21
CA PRO A 7 3.34 -7.29 18.43
C PRO A 7 4.73 -6.62 18.58
N ILE A 8 5.67 -6.95 17.69
CA ILE A 8 7.05 -6.44 17.70
C ILE A 8 7.26 -5.58 16.44
N PRO A 9 7.39 -4.24 16.56
CA PRO A 9 7.65 -3.37 15.42
C PRO A 9 9.11 -3.47 15.00
N ILE A 10 9.34 -3.67 13.70
CA ILE A 10 10.68 -3.67 13.11
C ILE A 10 10.96 -2.27 12.59
N LYS A 11 11.96 -1.60 13.16
CA LYS A 11 12.29 -0.19 12.85
C LYS A 11 13.44 -0.01 11.86
N ARG A 12 14.08 -1.10 11.42
CA ARG A 12 15.26 -1.08 10.55
C ARG A 12 15.09 -2.06 9.39
N LEU A 13 15.39 -1.60 8.18
CA LEU A 13 15.33 -2.43 6.98
C LEU A 13 16.32 -3.61 7.04
N THR A 14 17.49 -3.42 7.67
CA THR A 14 18.47 -4.49 7.89
C THR A 14 17.89 -5.64 8.71
N THR A 15 17.14 -5.33 9.78
CA THR A 15 16.44 -6.34 10.59
C THR A 15 15.38 -7.07 9.77
N VAL A 16 14.63 -6.38 8.91
CA VAL A 16 13.68 -7.03 7.99
C VAL A 16 14.41 -8.01 7.08
N LYS A 17 15.53 -7.61 6.47
CA LYS A 17 16.33 -8.47 5.58
C LYS A 17 16.84 -9.73 6.29
N ILE A 18 17.38 -9.58 7.51
CA ILE A 18 17.88 -10.71 8.30
C ILE A 18 16.75 -11.69 8.64
N LEU A 19 15.63 -11.17 9.16
CA LEU A 19 14.47 -12.01 9.50
C LEU A 19 13.89 -12.70 8.27
N ALA A 20 13.83 -12.01 7.13
CA ALA A 20 13.39 -12.59 5.87
C ALA A 20 14.31 -13.75 5.45
N ALA A 21 15.63 -13.55 5.45
CA ALA A 21 16.59 -14.60 5.08
C ALA A 21 16.49 -15.85 5.97
N LEU A 22 16.22 -15.67 7.27
CA LEU A 22 16.08 -16.77 8.22
C LEU A 22 14.72 -17.47 8.13
N LEU A 23 13.64 -16.72 7.95
CA LEU A 23 12.27 -17.24 8.10
C LEU A 23 11.64 -17.66 6.76
N LEU A 24 11.94 -16.97 5.65
CA LEU A 24 11.30 -17.25 4.35
C LEU A 24 11.45 -18.70 3.86
N PRO A 25 12.60 -19.40 4.03
CA PRO A 25 12.73 -20.79 3.58
C PRO A 25 11.71 -21.75 4.19
N VAL A 26 11.23 -21.43 5.39
CA VAL A 26 10.19 -22.18 6.09
C VAL A 26 8.81 -21.62 5.75
N LEU A 27 8.63 -20.30 5.85
CA LEU A 27 7.32 -19.65 5.65
C LEU A 27 6.75 -19.89 4.25
N THR A 28 7.60 -19.95 3.23
CA THR A 28 7.19 -20.22 1.82
C THR A 28 6.66 -21.63 1.59
N LYS A 29 6.91 -22.56 2.52
CA LYS A 29 6.37 -23.93 2.47
C LYS A 29 5.06 -24.09 3.24
N LEU A 30 4.64 -23.07 3.98
CA LEU A 30 3.39 -23.10 4.75
C LEU A 30 2.19 -22.73 3.87
N PRO A 31 0.96 -23.17 4.22
CA PRO A 31 -0.23 -22.74 3.52
C PRO A 31 -0.40 -21.20 3.59
N ILE A 32 -0.56 -20.56 2.43
CA ILE A 32 -0.66 -19.09 2.33
C ILE A 32 -1.75 -18.49 3.24
N LYS A 33 -2.85 -19.22 3.45
CA LYS A 33 -3.97 -18.83 4.32
C LYS A 33 -3.58 -18.60 5.78
N TRP A 34 -2.42 -19.08 6.22
CA TRP A 34 -1.88 -18.83 7.56
C TRP A 34 -1.18 -17.48 7.67
N LEU A 35 -0.64 -16.99 6.56
CA LEU A 35 0.17 -15.77 6.52
C LEU A 35 -0.60 -14.58 5.96
N TYR A 36 -1.67 -14.83 5.19
CA TYR A 36 -2.36 -13.81 4.43
C TYR A 36 -3.88 -14.03 4.41
N PRO A 37 -4.71 -12.97 4.50
CA PRO A 37 -6.15 -13.09 4.37
C PRO A 37 -6.52 -13.64 2.98
N THR A 38 -7.29 -14.71 2.94
CA THR A 38 -7.73 -15.37 1.70
C THR A 38 -9.23 -15.65 1.74
N GLY A 39 -9.87 -15.59 0.57
CA GLY A 39 -11.32 -15.77 0.43
C GLY A 39 -12.11 -14.76 1.25
N LYS A 40 -13.18 -15.22 1.92
CA LYS A 40 -14.10 -14.37 2.71
C LYS A 40 -13.39 -13.52 3.78
N LYS A 41 -12.23 -13.96 4.29
CA LYS A 41 -11.44 -13.19 5.27
C LYS A 41 -10.85 -11.88 4.72
N GLN A 42 -10.90 -11.67 3.40
CA GLN A 42 -10.50 -10.41 2.76
C GLN A 42 -11.60 -9.33 2.87
N GLU A 43 -12.85 -9.73 3.11
CA GLU A 43 -14.00 -8.82 3.24
C GLU A 43 -14.31 -8.47 4.71
N GLU A 44 -13.72 -9.22 5.65
CA GLU A 44 -13.91 -9.02 7.09
C GLU A 44 -12.97 -7.96 7.66
N ILE A 45 -13.55 -7.06 8.44
CA ILE A 45 -12.80 -6.05 9.21
C ILE A 45 -12.81 -6.46 10.66
N THR A 46 -11.62 -6.77 11.18
CA THR A 46 -11.36 -7.16 12.56
C THR A 46 -10.29 -6.24 13.13
N PRO A 47 -10.63 -5.01 13.55
CA PRO A 47 -9.66 -4.01 13.97
C PRO A 47 -8.70 -4.57 15.04
N LYS A 48 -7.39 -4.44 14.81
CA LYS A 48 -6.34 -4.91 15.73
C LYS A 48 -5.13 -4.01 15.70
N HIS A 49 -4.40 -4.02 16.80
CA HIS A 49 -3.16 -3.26 16.98
C HIS A 49 -3.34 -1.75 16.76
N HIS A 50 -4.44 -1.17 17.29
CA HIS A 50 -4.80 0.24 17.14
C HIS A 50 -3.65 1.18 17.49
N ARG A 51 -2.86 0.87 18.52
CA ARG A 51 -1.68 1.64 18.92
C ARG A 51 -0.70 1.94 17.78
N TYR A 52 -0.56 1.05 16.80
CA TYR A 52 0.32 1.26 15.65
C TYR A 52 -0.32 2.14 14.60
N TYR A 53 -1.64 2.01 14.40
CA TYR A 53 -2.39 2.93 13.54
C TYR A 53 -2.38 4.33 14.13
N GLU A 54 -2.61 4.47 15.44
CA GLU A 54 -2.55 5.75 16.16
C GLU A 54 -1.19 6.43 16.02
N TRP A 55 -0.11 5.68 16.26
CA TRP A 55 1.27 6.16 16.11
C TRP A 55 1.61 6.56 14.66
N ALA A 56 1.09 5.83 13.67
CA ALA A 56 1.45 6.04 12.27
C ALA A 56 0.79 7.29 11.67
N GLU A 57 1.61 8.17 11.09
CA GLU A 57 1.20 9.27 10.21
C GLU A 57 0.89 8.77 8.80
N ILE A 58 1.67 7.79 8.34
CA ILE A 58 1.55 7.14 7.03
C ILE A 58 1.38 5.64 7.26
N VAL A 59 0.30 5.07 6.74
CA VAL A 59 0.06 3.62 6.72
C VAL A 59 0.39 3.13 5.32
N ALA A 60 1.51 2.42 5.19
CA ALA A 60 1.96 1.87 3.92
C ALA A 60 1.88 0.34 3.92
N GLY A 61 1.32 -0.23 2.87
CA GLY A 61 1.34 -1.67 2.65
C GLY A 61 0.10 -2.20 1.97
N ASP A 62 -0.09 -3.51 2.11
CA ASP A 62 -1.12 -4.23 1.38
C ASP A 62 -2.54 -3.87 1.81
N PHE A 63 -3.42 -3.56 0.85
CA PHE A 63 -4.76 -3.06 1.16
C PHE A 63 -5.62 -4.09 1.90
N HIS A 64 -5.52 -5.39 1.59
CA HIS A 64 -6.30 -6.39 2.32
C HIS A 64 -5.89 -6.48 3.80
N LEU A 65 -4.61 -6.33 4.10
CA LEU A 65 -4.13 -6.25 5.48
C LEU A 65 -4.53 -4.94 6.16
N ILE A 66 -4.45 -3.81 5.45
CA ILE A 66 -4.89 -2.51 5.97
C ILE A 66 -6.39 -2.57 6.30
N ARG A 67 -7.21 -2.93 5.31
CA ARG A 67 -8.67 -3.03 5.43
C ARG A 67 -9.08 -3.93 6.59
N ARG A 68 -8.43 -5.08 6.74
CA ARG A 68 -8.75 -6.03 7.79
C ARG A 68 -8.51 -5.49 9.20
N PHE A 69 -7.51 -4.63 9.40
CA PHE A 69 -7.08 -4.22 10.74
C PHE A 69 -7.24 -2.73 11.03
N MET A 70 -7.66 -1.93 10.06
CA MET A 70 -7.82 -0.48 10.21
C MET A 70 -8.88 -0.14 11.27
N PRO A 71 -8.65 0.90 12.09
CA PRO A 71 -9.65 1.40 13.03
C PRO A 71 -10.74 2.21 12.30
N ASP A 72 -11.80 2.59 13.02
CA ASP A 72 -12.89 3.41 12.49
C ASP A 72 -12.49 4.88 12.27
N ASN A 73 -11.40 5.33 12.89
CA ASN A 73 -10.88 6.69 12.74
C ASN A 73 -9.49 6.68 12.08
N LEU A 74 -9.43 7.18 10.85
CA LEU A 74 -8.22 7.38 10.05
C LEU A 74 -7.89 8.87 9.84
N ARG A 75 -8.51 9.79 10.60
CA ARG A 75 -8.23 11.23 10.49
C ARG A 75 -6.75 11.53 10.73
N GLY A 76 -6.22 12.47 9.96
CA GLY A 76 -4.80 12.86 10.03
C GLY A 76 -3.84 11.84 9.44
N LYS A 77 -4.32 10.88 8.64
CA LYS A 77 -3.47 9.81 8.07
C LYS A 77 -3.42 9.86 6.55
N ILE A 78 -2.29 9.37 6.05
CA ILE A 78 -2.08 9.03 4.64
C ILE A 78 -2.07 7.50 4.54
N VAL A 79 -2.81 6.93 3.58
CA VAL A 79 -2.68 5.51 3.23
C VAL A 79 -1.97 5.41 1.89
N LEU A 80 -0.86 4.67 1.85
CA LEU A 80 -0.15 4.29 0.64
C LEU A 80 -0.34 2.80 0.42
N THR A 81 -1.00 2.42 -0.66
CA THR A 81 -1.41 1.02 -0.87
C THR A 81 -1.52 0.65 -2.34
N GLN A 82 -2.07 -0.52 -2.63
CA GLN A 82 -2.28 -1.02 -3.98
C GLN A 82 -3.61 -1.79 -4.07
N THR A 83 -4.10 -1.99 -5.29
CA THR A 83 -5.26 -2.87 -5.58
C THR A 83 -6.53 -2.51 -4.79
N ILE A 84 -7.00 -1.27 -4.93
CA ILE A 84 -8.24 -0.78 -4.31
C ILE A 84 -9.39 -0.70 -5.31
N THR A 85 -10.62 -0.72 -4.81
CA THR A 85 -11.86 -0.49 -5.57
C THR A 85 -12.53 0.82 -5.16
N ALA A 86 -13.50 1.29 -5.95
CA ALA A 86 -14.33 2.44 -5.57
C ALA A 86 -15.07 2.28 -4.23
N GLN A 87 -15.51 1.06 -3.88
CA GLN A 87 -16.13 0.82 -2.57
C GLN A 87 -15.12 1.00 -1.43
N ASP A 88 -13.89 0.56 -1.64
CA ASP A 88 -12.81 0.71 -0.66
C ASP A 88 -12.45 2.18 -0.44
N VAL A 89 -12.41 2.98 -1.52
CA VAL A 89 -12.20 4.43 -1.43
C VAL A 89 -13.29 5.09 -0.58
N GLU A 90 -14.54 4.70 -0.79
CA GLU A 90 -15.66 5.23 0.00
C GLU A 90 -15.61 4.80 1.46
N GLU A 91 -15.16 3.57 1.74
CA GLU A 91 -14.92 3.13 3.11
C GLU A 91 -13.83 3.95 3.80
N LEU A 92 -12.71 4.21 3.11
CA LEU A 92 -11.63 5.06 3.63
C LEU A 92 -12.10 6.51 3.86
N ARG A 93 -12.93 7.04 2.96
CA ARG A 93 -13.54 8.36 3.09
C ARG A 93 -14.41 8.45 4.34
N LYS A 94 -15.30 7.47 4.58
CA LYS A 94 -16.16 7.41 5.78
C LYS A 94 -15.37 7.34 7.09
N ARG A 95 -14.21 6.70 7.08
CA ARG A 95 -13.28 6.64 8.23
C ARG A 95 -12.48 7.93 8.43
N GLY A 96 -12.67 8.93 7.58
CA GLY A 96 -12.03 10.24 7.68
C GLY A 96 -10.58 10.25 7.22
N LEU A 97 -10.14 9.31 6.37
CA LEU A 97 -8.79 9.33 5.81
C LEU A 97 -8.55 10.65 5.07
N TRP A 98 -7.38 11.28 5.27
CA TRP A 98 -7.07 12.53 4.57
C TRP A 98 -6.65 12.28 3.12
N MET A 99 -5.63 11.46 2.91
CA MET A 99 -5.06 11.23 1.59
C MET A 99 -4.85 9.74 1.31
N LEU A 100 -5.26 9.33 0.12
CA LEU A 100 -5.00 8.01 -0.43
C LEU A 100 -3.98 8.14 -1.56
N ILE A 101 -2.95 7.31 -1.52
CA ILE A 101 -1.96 7.15 -2.57
C ILE A 101 -1.95 5.69 -3.00
N THR A 102 -2.03 5.41 -4.31
CA THR A 102 -1.77 4.07 -4.84
C THR A 102 -0.52 4.02 -5.69
N ASP A 103 0.15 2.87 -5.71
CA ASP A 103 1.37 2.62 -6.48
C ASP A 103 1.16 2.48 -7.99
N GLY A 104 -0.10 2.34 -8.44
CA GLY A 104 -0.49 2.37 -9.84
C GLY A 104 -1.66 3.33 -10.09
N PRO A 105 -2.01 3.55 -11.37
CA PRO A 105 -3.06 4.48 -11.76
C PRO A 105 -4.46 3.96 -11.40
N ASP A 106 -5.43 4.87 -11.44
CA ASP A 106 -6.84 4.48 -11.49
C ASP A 106 -7.20 4.05 -12.93
N MET A 107 -7.59 2.78 -13.09
CA MET A 107 -7.98 2.20 -14.37
C MET A 107 -9.48 1.89 -14.37
N GLY A 108 -10.31 2.93 -14.22
CA GLY A 108 -11.77 2.83 -14.28
C GLY A 108 -12.43 2.50 -12.94
N GLY A 109 -11.97 3.12 -11.85
CA GLY A 109 -12.45 2.90 -10.48
C GLY A 109 -11.75 1.75 -9.75
N ARG A 110 -10.65 1.23 -10.30
CA ARG A 110 -9.88 0.12 -9.73
C ARG A 110 -8.39 0.24 -10.06
N SER A 111 -7.56 -0.15 -9.10
CA SER A 111 -6.13 -0.40 -9.33
C SER A 111 -5.89 -1.91 -9.51
N PHE A 112 -5.01 -2.27 -10.44
CA PHE A 112 -4.61 -3.66 -10.66
C PHE A 112 -3.47 -4.07 -9.72
N PRO A 113 -3.26 -5.39 -9.52
CA PRO A 113 -2.11 -5.89 -8.79
C PRO A 113 -0.80 -5.36 -9.37
N THR A 114 0.06 -4.84 -8.50
CA THR A 114 1.34 -4.22 -8.86
C THR A 114 2.20 -5.15 -9.70
N ASN A 115 2.26 -6.44 -9.37
CA ASN A 115 3.02 -7.43 -10.12
C ASN A 115 2.53 -7.58 -11.58
N ALA A 116 1.22 -7.51 -11.84
CA ALA A 116 0.68 -7.57 -13.19
C ALA A 116 1.06 -6.31 -13.98
N LEU A 117 0.92 -5.15 -13.35
CA LEU A 117 1.33 -3.86 -13.89
C LEU A 117 2.83 -3.82 -14.23
N GLN A 118 3.69 -4.29 -13.32
CA GLN A 118 5.13 -4.43 -13.55
C GLN A 118 5.45 -5.43 -14.67
N GLY A 119 4.71 -6.54 -14.74
CA GLY A 119 4.85 -7.52 -15.81
C GLY A 119 4.51 -6.94 -17.18
N VAL A 120 3.48 -6.10 -17.28
CA VAL A 120 3.15 -5.38 -18.51
C VAL A 120 4.29 -4.46 -18.91
N ILE A 121 4.84 -3.67 -17.98
CA ILE A 121 5.98 -2.78 -18.23
C ILE A 121 7.18 -3.55 -18.78
N VAL A 122 7.53 -4.69 -18.17
CA VAL A 122 8.61 -5.56 -18.66
C VAL A 122 8.29 -6.08 -20.07
N ALA A 123 7.07 -6.56 -20.31
CA ALA A 123 6.68 -7.13 -21.59
C ALA A 123 6.74 -6.11 -22.75
N VAL A 124 6.33 -4.85 -22.52
CA VAL A 124 6.37 -3.81 -23.57
C VAL A 124 7.78 -3.38 -23.94
N THR A 125 8.80 -3.67 -23.11
CA THR A 125 10.20 -3.40 -23.49
C THR A 125 10.68 -4.31 -24.62
N GLY A 126 10.07 -5.50 -24.79
CA GLY A 126 10.54 -6.53 -25.71
C GLY A 126 11.90 -7.13 -25.34
N LYS A 127 12.43 -6.84 -24.15
CA LYS A 127 13.73 -7.29 -23.65
C LYS A 127 13.56 -8.38 -22.60
N ARG A 128 14.63 -9.14 -22.37
CA ARG A 128 14.66 -10.03 -21.19
C ARG A 128 14.84 -9.19 -19.92
N PRO A 129 14.28 -9.59 -18.77
CA PRO A 129 14.37 -8.80 -17.54
C PRO A 129 15.79 -8.41 -17.13
N GLU A 130 16.76 -9.29 -17.35
CA GLU A 130 18.19 -9.06 -17.05
C GLU A 130 18.84 -7.97 -17.91
N GLU A 131 18.21 -7.56 -19.01
CA GLU A 131 18.69 -6.52 -19.93
C GLU A 131 18.05 -5.15 -19.65
N ILE A 132 17.07 -5.08 -18.75
CA ILE A 132 16.31 -3.85 -18.45
C ILE A 132 16.98 -3.12 -17.30
N THR A 133 17.49 -1.91 -17.57
CA THR A 133 18.03 -1.06 -16.51
C THR A 133 16.90 -0.44 -15.66
N PRO A 134 17.15 -0.09 -14.38
CA PRO A 134 16.15 0.59 -13.56
C PRO A 134 15.62 1.90 -14.17
N GLU A 135 16.50 2.67 -14.81
CA GLU A 135 16.12 3.91 -15.50
C GLU A 135 15.21 3.63 -16.69
N GLU A 136 15.59 2.67 -17.54
CA GLU A 136 14.75 2.28 -18.69
C GLU A 136 13.38 1.76 -18.26
N TYR A 137 13.34 0.97 -17.19
CA TYR A 137 12.11 0.49 -16.59
C TYR A 137 11.22 1.67 -16.16
N LEU A 138 11.78 2.62 -15.40
CA LEU A 138 11.05 3.77 -14.88
C LEU A 138 10.54 4.67 -16.02
N GLN A 139 11.39 4.98 -17.00
CA GLN A 139 10.99 5.77 -18.18
C GLN A 139 9.92 5.07 -19.01
N THR A 140 9.95 3.74 -19.09
CA THR A 140 8.90 2.98 -19.79
C THR A 140 7.59 3.00 -19.02
N ALA A 141 7.63 2.85 -17.69
CA ALA A 141 6.46 2.97 -16.82
C ALA A 141 5.80 4.35 -16.96
N LEU A 142 6.60 5.42 -16.85
CA LEU A 142 6.11 6.80 -16.97
C LEU A 142 5.50 7.08 -18.35
N ARG A 143 6.17 6.67 -19.43
CA ARG A 143 5.63 6.82 -20.81
C ARG A 143 4.35 6.03 -21.04
N ALA A 144 4.16 4.91 -20.34
CA ALA A 144 2.95 4.11 -20.39
C ALA A 144 1.83 4.66 -19.48
N GLY A 145 2.04 5.80 -18.80
CA GLY A 145 1.05 6.42 -17.92
C GLY A 145 0.92 5.73 -16.56
N PHE A 146 1.93 4.98 -16.13
CA PHE A 146 1.96 4.39 -14.78
C PHE A 146 2.40 5.44 -13.78
N GLU A 147 1.43 6.24 -13.36
CA GLU A 147 1.60 7.24 -12.33
C GLU A 147 0.80 6.85 -11.08
N PRO A 148 1.28 7.21 -9.88
CA PRO A 148 0.52 7.03 -8.66
C PRO A 148 -0.83 7.76 -8.73
N ARG A 149 -1.92 7.10 -8.32
CA ARG A 149 -3.16 7.82 -7.98
C ARG A 149 -2.94 8.57 -6.67
N MET A 150 -3.24 9.85 -6.64
CA MET A 150 -3.26 10.65 -5.42
C MET A 150 -4.65 11.28 -5.26
N GLU A 151 -5.34 10.97 -4.17
CA GLU A 151 -6.69 11.46 -3.92
C GLU A 151 -6.82 12.00 -2.49
N GLU A 152 -7.13 13.29 -2.37
CA GLU A 152 -7.50 13.92 -1.10
C GLU A 152 -8.98 13.59 -0.81
N LEU A 153 -9.23 12.69 0.15
CA LEU A 153 -10.58 12.20 0.45
C LEU A 153 -11.34 13.09 1.44
N ASN A 154 -10.64 13.66 2.43
CA ASN A 154 -11.21 14.52 3.47
C ASN A 154 -10.25 15.69 3.80
N PRO A 155 -10.33 16.84 3.10
CA PRO A 155 -9.40 17.96 3.29
C PRO A 155 -9.35 18.53 4.73
N ASP A 156 -10.44 18.44 5.47
CA ASP A 156 -10.55 18.86 6.88
C ASP A 156 -9.82 17.91 7.84
N ALA A 157 -9.49 16.70 7.40
CA ALA A 157 -8.77 15.70 8.18
C ALA A 157 -7.24 15.79 8.00
N ARG A 158 -6.73 16.85 7.38
CA ARG A 158 -5.30 17.04 7.10
C ARG A 158 -4.43 16.91 8.37
N PRO A 159 -3.32 16.16 8.33
CA PRO A 159 -2.41 16.05 9.47
C PRO A 159 -1.76 17.39 9.82
N GLY A 160 -1.70 17.72 11.11
CA GLY A 160 -1.15 19.00 11.59
C GLY A 160 0.36 19.20 11.34
N TRP A 161 1.12 18.12 11.16
CA TRP A 161 2.54 18.18 10.82
C TRP A 161 2.81 18.60 9.37
N MET A 162 1.79 18.51 8.50
CA MET A 162 1.88 18.95 7.11
C MET A 162 1.59 20.45 7.04
N ARG A 163 2.64 21.28 7.11
CA ARG A 163 2.50 22.74 6.95
C ARG A 163 1.88 23.05 5.59
N ARG A 164 1.00 24.06 5.53
CA ARG A 164 0.59 24.67 4.26
C ARG A 164 1.83 25.34 3.67
N GLU A 165 2.51 24.68 2.75
CA GLU A 165 3.30 25.43 1.79
C GLU A 165 2.29 26.27 1.00
N HIS A 166 2.36 27.59 1.18
CA HIS A 166 1.80 28.50 0.19
C HIS A 166 2.53 28.18 -1.11
N VAL A 167 1.91 27.40 -1.99
CA VAL A 167 2.27 27.40 -3.39
C VAL A 167 1.91 28.80 -3.89
N GLY A 168 2.88 29.71 -3.78
CA GLY A 168 2.79 31.01 -4.41
C GLY A 168 2.62 30.77 -5.89
N THR A 169 1.47 31.18 -6.42
CA THR A 169 1.28 31.42 -7.84
C THR A 169 2.47 32.22 -8.37
N ARG A 170 3.26 31.59 -9.24
CA ARG A 170 4.12 32.24 -10.23
C ARG A 170 4.04 31.46 -11.52
#